data_AF-A0AAT9HHS0-F1
#
_entry.id   AF-A0AAT9HHS0-F1
#
_cell.length_a   1.000
_cell.length_b   1.000
_cell.length_c   1.000
_cell.angle_alpha   90.00
_cell.angle_beta   90.00
_cell.angle_gamma   90.00
#
_symmetry.space_group_name_H-M   'P 1'
#
loop_
_entity.id
_entity.type
_entity.pdbx_description
1 polymer ?
#
loop_
_entity_poly.entity_id
_entity_poly.type
_entity_poly.pdbx_seq_one_letter_code
_entity_poly.pdbx_strand_id
1 'polypeptide(L)'
;MRAFLAAKERFAVHLRPEDVYAALDAGSRPADLEAVTQALDKLVEWGNLRADPDHARVTAVEDFYRRRFIYQLTRAGEATEAALGTYDEVLGRRGELQAVALHDIVTQLRALLVIAAEEEPDPAKTYVALSVLTARFTDLADNARAFMGSLQRTIDLHDIEVEAFLAYKDRLIQYLERFIQDLITLGGRIALLIGELEERGA
;
A
#
# COMPACT_ATOMS: atom_id res chain seq x y z
N MET A 1 4.07 15.30 -0.71
CA MET A 1 5.35 14.80 -0.17
C MET A 1 6.09 13.90 -1.16
N ARG A 2 5.48 12.86 -1.77
CA ARG A 2 6.10 12.00 -2.81
C ARG A 2 6.89 12.74 -3.91
N ALA A 3 6.43 13.90 -4.37
CA ALA A 3 7.15 14.74 -5.34
C ALA A 3 8.58 15.14 -4.87
N PHE A 4 8.76 15.40 -3.57
CA PHE A 4 10.07 15.73 -2.99
C PHE A 4 11.00 14.52 -2.89
N LEU A 5 10.47 13.33 -2.58
CA LEU A 5 11.24 12.08 -2.61
C LEU A 5 11.72 11.76 -4.02
N ALA A 6 10.81 11.85 -5.00
CA ALA A 6 11.11 11.62 -6.41
C ALA A 6 12.11 12.63 -6.98
N ALA A 7 12.07 13.89 -6.52
CA ALA A 7 13.07 14.90 -6.85
C ALA A 7 14.43 14.57 -6.23
N LYS A 8 14.46 14.17 -4.96
CA LYS A 8 15.68 13.77 -4.25
C LYS A 8 16.37 12.57 -4.91
N GLU A 9 15.63 11.56 -5.37
CA GLU A 9 16.16 10.43 -6.14
C GLU A 9 16.83 10.86 -7.46
N ARG A 10 16.37 11.97 -8.05
CA ARG A 10 16.95 12.60 -9.23
C ARG A 10 17.99 13.67 -8.88
N PHE A 11 18.47 13.69 -7.62
CA PHE A 11 19.44 14.65 -7.08
C PHE A 11 18.97 16.12 -7.11
N ALA A 12 17.67 16.37 -7.27
CA ALA A 12 17.06 17.68 -7.09
C ALA A 12 16.66 17.88 -5.62
N VAL A 13 17.41 18.72 -4.92
CA VAL A 13 17.29 18.88 -3.45
C VAL A 13 16.22 19.91 -3.05
N HIS A 14 15.93 20.87 -3.93
CA HIS A 14 14.97 21.93 -3.67
C HIS A 14 13.91 21.95 -4.78
N LEU A 15 12.66 22.18 -4.41
CA LEU A 15 11.56 22.36 -5.35
C LEU A 15 10.87 23.69 -5.11
N ARG A 16 10.45 24.35 -6.20
CA ARG A 16 9.53 25.48 -6.15
C ARG A 16 8.08 24.98 -6.19
N PRO A 17 7.10 25.79 -5.77
CA PRO A 17 5.69 25.44 -5.89
C PRO A 17 5.29 25.01 -7.30
N GLU A 18 5.83 25.66 -8.35
CA GLU A 18 5.57 25.28 -9.74
C GLU A 18 6.13 23.90 -10.11
N ASP A 19 7.30 23.53 -9.58
CA ASP A 19 7.91 22.23 -9.81
C ASP A 19 7.09 21.14 -9.13
N VAL A 20 6.61 21.40 -7.91
CA VAL A 20 5.71 20.50 -7.18
C VAL A 20 4.41 20.33 -7.96
N TYR A 21 3.78 21.43 -8.40
CA TYR A 21 2.53 21.39 -9.17
C TYR A 21 2.68 20.57 -10.46
N ALA A 22 3.78 20.77 -11.19
CA ALA A 22 4.07 20.04 -12.42
C ALA A 22 4.31 18.55 -12.17
N ALA A 23 4.89 18.19 -11.03
CA ALA A 23 5.18 16.81 -10.64
C ALA A 23 3.94 16.03 -10.12
N LEU A 24 2.82 16.69 -9.82
CA LEU A 24 1.59 16.02 -9.40
C LEU A 24 0.83 15.41 -10.60
N ASP A 25 0.23 14.24 -10.40
CA ASP A 25 -0.61 13.57 -11.39
C ASP A 25 -1.86 14.39 -11.70
N ALA A 26 -2.37 14.30 -12.93
CA ALA A 26 -3.53 15.09 -13.38
C ALA A 26 -4.79 14.88 -12.51
N GLY A 27 -4.97 13.69 -11.92
CA GLY A 27 -6.10 13.38 -11.05
C GLY A 27 -5.97 13.88 -9.61
N SER A 28 -4.77 14.26 -9.16
CA SER A 28 -4.46 14.71 -7.79
C SER A 28 -3.93 16.14 -7.73
N ARG A 29 -3.72 16.78 -8.89
CA ARG A 29 -3.26 18.15 -9.02
C ARG A 29 -4.36 19.14 -8.61
N PRO A 30 -4.08 20.09 -7.71
CA PRO A 30 -5.02 21.15 -7.36
C PRO A 30 -5.41 22.04 -8.56
N ALA A 31 -6.52 22.77 -8.41
CA ALA A 31 -7.01 23.66 -9.47
C ALA A 31 -6.04 24.81 -9.77
N ASP A 32 -5.30 25.28 -8.77
CA ASP A 32 -4.37 26.40 -8.90
C ASP A 32 -3.07 26.18 -8.09
N LEU A 33 -2.11 27.07 -8.33
CA LEU A 33 -0.81 27.09 -7.67
C LEU A 33 -0.89 27.60 -6.22
N GLU A 34 -1.95 28.34 -5.88
CA GLU A 34 -2.13 28.91 -4.54
C GLU A 34 -2.45 27.79 -3.53
N ALA A 35 -3.30 26.85 -3.89
CA ALA A 35 -3.60 25.66 -3.10
C ALA A 35 -2.34 24.81 -2.83
N VAL A 36 -1.44 24.70 -3.81
CA VAL A 36 -0.13 24.04 -3.62
C VAL A 36 0.70 24.79 -2.58
N THR A 37 0.77 26.12 -2.70
CA THR A 37 1.56 26.95 -1.80
C THR A 37 1.05 26.84 -0.37
N GLN A 38 -0.27 26.90 -0.16
CA GLN A 38 -0.89 26.70 1.15
C GLN A 38 -0.58 25.31 1.74
N ALA A 39 -0.62 24.26 0.91
CA ALA A 39 -0.26 22.92 1.35
C ALA A 39 1.22 22.80 1.73
N LEU A 40 2.12 23.45 0.98
CA LEU A 40 3.54 23.51 1.29
C LEU A 40 3.80 24.25 2.61
N ASP A 41 3.10 25.35 2.87
CA ASP A 41 3.22 26.09 4.12
C ASP A 41 2.76 25.25 5.32
N LYS A 42 1.70 24.45 5.17
CA LYS A 42 1.28 23.48 6.19
C LYS A 42 2.31 22.38 6.44
N LEU A 43 2.95 21.89 5.39
CA LEU A 43 4.04 20.91 5.54
C LEU A 43 5.28 21.52 6.22
N VAL A 44 5.52 22.83 6.08
CA VAL A 44 6.55 23.55 6.84
C VAL A 44 6.14 23.70 8.31
N GLU A 45 4.90 24.09 8.58
CA GLU A 45 4.34 24.20 9.94
C GLU A 45 4.46 22.87 10.71
N TRP A 46 4.22 21.75 10.03
CA TRP A 46 4.37 20.41 10.61
C TRP A 46 5.82 19.91 10.68
N GLY A 47 6.80 20.69 10.20
CA GLY A 47 8.22 20.34 10.21
C GLY A 47 8.65 19.30 9.17
N ASN A 48 7.76 18.93 8.25
CA ASN A 48 8.05 17.98 7.17
C ASN A 48 8.90 18.61 6.05
N LEU A 49 8.71 19.92 5.82
CA LEU A 49 9.49 20.71 4.88
C LEU A 49 10.19 21.88 5.57
N ARG A 50 11.27 22.35 4.95
CA ARG A 50 11.92 23.62 5.25
C ARG A 50 11.71 24.55 4.05
N ALA A 51 11.36 25.81 4.32
CA ALA A 51 11.29 26.85 3.32
C ALA A 51 12.52 27.76 3.44
N ASP A 52 13.20 28.01 2.32
CA ASP A 52 14.28 28.96 2.21
C ASP A 52 13.93 30.02 1.14
N PRO A 53 14.29 31.30 1.33
CA PRO A 53 14.04 32.31 0.31
C PRO A 53 14.78 31.99 -0.99
N ASP A 54 14.08 32.11 -2.13
CA ASP A 54 14.70 31.92 -3.44
C ASP A 54 15.43 33.18 -3.90
N HIS A 55 16.73 33.22 -3.68
CA HIS A 55 17.59 34.33 -4.09
C HIS A 55 18.14 34.21 -5.53
N ALA A 56 17.81 33.15 -6.27
CA ALA A 56 18.47 32.82 -7.55
C ALA A 56 17.93 33.59 -8.76
N ARG A 57 16.83 34.35 -8.62
CA ARG A 57 16.28 35.21 -9.68
C ARG A 57 16.07 36.63 -9.17
N VAL A 58 17.11 37.46 -9.27
CA VAL A 58 16.99 38.91 -9.12
C VAL A 58 17.49 39.57 -10.40
N THR A 59 16.60 39.71 -11.38
CA THR A 59 16.88 40.50 -12.61
C THR A 59 15.91 41.67 -12.81
N ALA A 60 14.87 41.81 -11.97
CA ALA A 60 13.93 42.93 -12.01
C ALA A 60 13.49 43.37 -10.60
N VAL A 61 13.25 44.68 -10.42
CA VAL A 61 12.84 45.29 -9.13
C VAL A 61 11.44 44.81 -8.69
N GLU A 62 10.56 44.43 -9.63
CA GLU A 62 9.25 43.86 -9.30
C GLU A 62 9.32 42.45 -8.68
N ASP A 63 10.40 41.69 -8.92
CA ASP A 63 10.61 40.36 -8.34
C ASP A 63 11.11 40.40 -6.90
N PHE A 64 11.60 41.55 -6.43
CA PHE A 64 12.12 41.73 -5.07
C PHE A 64 11.03 41.64 -3.99
N TYR A 65 9.76 41.89 -4.35
CA TYR A 65 8.64 41.97 -3.40
C TYR A 65 7.74 40.72 -3.37
N ARG A 66 7.93 39.74 -4.27
CA ARG A 66 7.24 38.44 -4.16
C ARG A 66 8.09 37.51 -3.33
N ARG A 67 7.64 37.19 -2.12
CA ARG A 67 8.25 36.17 -1.23
C ARG A 67 8.18 34.80 -1.92
N ARG A 68 9.12 34.51 -2.79
CA ARG A 68 9.27 33.21 -3.44
C ARG A 68 10.13 32.34 -2.52
N PHE A 69 9.60 31.17 -2.18
CA PHE A 69 10.29 30.17 -1.37
C PHE A 69 10.63 28.97 -2.22
N ILE A 70 11.80 28.40 -1.95
CA ILE A 70 12.14 27.04 -2.32
C ILE A 70 11.95 26.14 -1.11
N TYR A 71 11.48 24.93 -1.36
CA TYR A 71 11.15 23.97 -0.31
C TYR A 71 12.11 22.78 -0.38
N GLN A 72 12.58 22.35 0.77
CA GLN A 72 13.43 21.18 0.94
C GLN A 72 12.80 20.21 1.92
N LEU A 73 12.91 18.91 1.63
CA LEU A 73 12.50 17.86 2.55
C LEU A 73 13.40 17.83 3.78
N THR A 74 12.82 17.81 4.98
CA THR A 74 13.61 17.69 6.23
C THR A 74 13.89 16.22 6.53
N ARG A 75 14.86 15.94 7.42
CA ARG A 75 15.08 14.59 7.94
C ARG A 75 13.84 14.01 8.63
N ALA A 76 13.04 14.85 9.28
CA ALA A 76 11.79 14.43 9.90
C ALA A 76 10.74 14.08 8.83
N GLY A 77 10.58 14.91 7.79
CA GLY A 77 9.70 14.63 6.67
C GLY A 77 10.10 13.37 5.89
N GLU A 78 11.40 13.11 5.74
CA GLU A 78 11.92 11.85 5.18
C GLU A 78 11.53 10.64 6.03
N ALA A 79 11.71 10.73 7.36
CA ALA A 79 11.33 9.66 8.26
C ALA A 79 9.81 9.43 8.27
N THR A 80 9.00 10.49 8.21
CA THR A 80 7.54 10.42 8.11
C THR A 80 7.10 9.71 6.82
N GLU A 81 7.66 10.09 5.66
CA GLU A 81 7.32 9.42 4.40
C GLU A 81 7.86 7.99 4.33
N ALA A 82 9.02 7.70 4.90
CA ALA A 82 9.53 6.33 5.01
C ALA A 82 8.62 5.47 5.91
N ALA A 83 8.10 6.04 7.00
CA ALA A 83 7.13 5.38 7.87
C ALA A 83 5.79 5.16 7.17
N LEU A 84 5.28 6.15 6.41
CA LEU A 84 4.06 6.02 5.61
C LEU A 84 4.24 5.03 4.46
N GLY A 85 5.38 5.03 3.78
CA GLY A 85 5.72 4.05 2.75
C GLY A 85 5.84 2.63 3.32
N THR A 86 6.46 2.48 4.49
CA THR A 86 6.49 1.21 5.22
C THR A 86 5.08 0.79 5.64
N TYR A 87 4.23 1.73 6.04
CA TYR A 87 2.84 1.48 6.42
C TYR A 87 1.99 1.05 5.20
N ASP A 88 2.14 1.72 4.05
CA ASP A 88 1.50 1.36 2.77
C ASP A 88 2.02 0.01 2.25
N GLU A 89 3.30 -0.29 2.41
CA GLU A 89 3.88 -1.59 2.04
C GLU A 89 3.45 -2.71 3.00
N VAL A 90 3.37 -2.42 4.30
CA VAL A 90 2.93 -3.37 5.32
C VAL A 90 1.42 -3.61 5.23
N LEU A 91 0.60 -2.60 4.96
CA LEU A 91 -0.84 -2.80 4.76
C LEU A 91 -1.16 -3.33 3.35
N GLY A 92 -0.52 -2.81 2.32
CA GLY A 92 -0.72 -3.23 0.94
C GLY A 92 -0.20 -4.64 0.64
N ARG A 93 0.73 -5.19 1.46
CA ARG A 93 1.18 -6.59 1.36
C ARG A 93 0.72 -7.51 2.50
N ARG A 94 0.40 -7.00 3.70
CA ARG A 94 0.01 -7.83 4.88
C ARG A 94 -1.31 -7.45 5.54
N GLY A 95 -2.05 -6.46 5.03
CA GLY A 95 -3.29 -5.98 5.65
C GLY A 95 -4.57 -6.38 4.93
N GLU A 96 -4.49 -6.77 3.67
CA GLU A 96 -5.68 -7.20 2.94
C GLU A 96 -5.83 -8.72 3.04
N LEU A 97 -6.97 -9.15 3.57
CA LEU A 97 -7.53 -10.48 3.33
C LEU A 97 -7.78 -10.65 1.82
N GLN A 98 -6.72 -10.84 1.04
CA GLN A 98 -6.80 -10.86 -0.42
C GLN A 98 -7.46 -12.16 -0.86
N ALA A 99 -8.71 -12.07 -1.36
CA ALA A 99 -9.39 -13.18 -2.02
C ALA A 99 -8.56 -13.77 -3.19
N VAL A 100 -7.63 -12.98 -3.74
CA VAL A 100 -6.62 -13.41 -4.72
C VAL A 100 -5.80 -14.60 -4.19
N ALA A 101 -5.40 -14.61 -2.92
CA ALA A 101 -4.64 -15.73 -2.35
C ALA A 101 -5.45 -17.03 -2.34
N LEU A 102 -6.77 -16.96 -2.11
CA LEU A 102 -7.66 -18.12 -2.19
C LEU A 102 -7.80 -18.62 -3.64
N HIS A 103 -7.90 -17.71 -4.61
CA HIS A 103 -7.88 -18.06 -6.04
C HIS A 103 -6.57 -18.70 -6.49
N ASP A 104 -5.44 -18.22 -5.97
CA ASP A 104 -4.13 -18.80 -6.22
C ASP A 104 -4.04 -20.22 -5.66
N ILE A 105 -4.53 -20.46 -4.43
CA ILE A 105 -4.60 -21.80 -3.83
C ILE A 105 -5.41 -22.74 -4.72
N VAL A 106 -6.58 -22.32 -5.20
CA VAL A 106 -7.40 -23.11 -6.15
C VAL A 106 -6.61 -23.43 -7.42
N THR A 107 -5.84 -22.47 -7.94
CA THR A 107 -5.01 -22.65 -9.14
C THR A 107 -3.88 -23.66 -8.90
N GLN A 108 -3.19 -23.57 -7.76
CA GLN A 108 -2.11 -24.48 -7.41
C GLN A 108 -2.61 -25.91 -7.14
N LEU A 109 -3.76 -26.06 -6.47
CA LEU A 109 -4.41 -27.36 -6.27
C LEU A 109 -4.78 -28.03 -7.59
N ARG A 110 -5.29 -27.25 -8.56
CA ARG A 110 -5.57 -27.76 -9.91
C ARG A 110 -4.31 -28.19 -10.65
N ALA A 111 -3.23 -27.42 -10.54
CA ALA A 111 -1.95 -27.81 -11.12
C ALA A 111 -1.43 -29.11 -10.50
N LEU A 112 -1.56 -29.28 -9.19
CA LEU A 112 -1.24 -30.51 -8.47
C LEU A 112 -2.10 -31.69 -8.95
N LEU A 113 -3.40 -31.50 -9.20
CA LEU A 113 -4.26 -32.56 -9.74
C LEU A 113 -3.82 -33.03 -11.13
N VAL A 114 -3.31 -32.13 -11.97
CA VAL A 114 -2.75 -32.50 -13.28
C VAL A 114 -1.50 -33.34 -13.10
N ILE A 115 -0.59 -32.94 -12.22
CA ILE A 115 0.64 -33.70 -11.91
C ILE A 115 0.28 -35.08 -11.33
N ALA A 116 -0.68 -35.14 -10.41
CA ALA A 116 -1.15 -36.38 -9.79
C ALA A 116 -1.90 -37.32 -10.76
N ALA A 117 -2.29 -36.84 -11.94
CA ALA A 117 -2.92 -37.66 -12.97
C ALA A 117 -1.89 -38.31 -13.93
N GLU A 118 -0.61 -37.94 -13.83
CA GLU A 118 0.46 -38.59 -14.60
C GLU A 118 0.70 -40.01 -14.09
N GLU A 119 0.96 -40.96 -15.00
CA GLU A 119 1.24 -42.37 -14.64
C GLU A 119 2.51 -42.50 -13.78
N GLU A 120 3.48 -41.61 -14.03
CA GLU A 120 4.71 -41.49 -13.24
C GLU A 120 5.02 -40.00 -13.00
N PRO A 121 4.48 -39.40 -11.92
CA PRO A 121 4.64 -37.98 -11.64
C PRO A 121 6.10 -37.60 -11.35
N ASP A 122 6.57 -36.51 -11.95
CA ASP A 122 7.92 -35.99 -11.71
C ASP A 122 8.08 -35.54 -10.23
N PRO A 123 8.98 -36.16 -9.44
CA PRO A 123 9.15 -35.84 -8.03
C PRO A 123 9.59 -34.39 -7.78
N ALA A 124 10.41 -33.82 -8.67
CA ALA A 124 10.89 -32.45 -8.53
C ALA A 124 9.75 -31.44 -8.80
N LYS A 125 8.95 -31.68 -9.84
CA LYS A 125 7.77 -30.84 -10.12
C LYS A 125 6.74 -30.93 -9.00
N THR A 126 6.51 -32.14 -8.47
CA THR A 126 5.59 -32.38 -7.37
C THR A 126 6.04 -31.63 -6.11
N TYR A 127 7.32 -31.72 -5.75
CA TYR A 127 7.89 -30.99 -4.62
C TYR A 127 7.74 -29.47 -4.76
N VAL A 128 8.05 -28.92 -5.95
CA VAL A 128 7.89 -27.48 -6.22
C VAL A 128 6.43 -27.06 -6.09
N ALA A 129 5.49 -27.80 -6.67
CA ALA A 129 4.07 -27.48 -6.62
C ALA A 129 3.52 -27.53 -5.17
N LEU A 130 3.91 -28.53 -4.38
CA LEU A 130 3.56 -28.61 -2.96
C LEU A 130 4.17 -27.46 -2.16
N SER A 131 5.44 -27.12 -2.39
CA SER A 131 6.12 -26.02 -1.71
C SER A 131 5.44 -24.67 -1.97
N VAL A 132 5.06 -24.42 -3.23
CA VAL A 132 4.30 -23.22 -3.61
C VAL A 132 2.94 -23.21 -2.91
N LEU A 133 2.22 -24.33 -2.91
CA LEU A 133 0.92 -24.44 -2.24
C LEU A 133 1.03 -24.17 -0.73
N THR A 134 2.01 -24.77 -0.06
CA THR A 134 2.28 -24.54 1.37
C THR A 134 2.56 -23.06 1.63
N ALA A 135 3.42 -22.43 0.83
CA ALA A 135 3.73 -21.01 0.97
C ALA A 135 2.47 -20.14 0.84
N ARG A 136 1.58 -20.41 -0.12
CA ARG A 136 0.31 -19.68 -0.28
C ARG A 136 -0.60 -19.79 0.95
N PHE A 137 -0.72 -20.98 1.54
CA PHE A 137 -1.48 -21.15 2.78
C PHE A 137 -0.85 -20.40 3.96
N THR A 138 0.47 -20.44 4.09
CA THR A 138 1.21 -19.71 5.13
C THR A 138 1.01 -18.20 4.98
N ASP A 139 1.18 -17.67 3.77
CA ASP A 139 0.99 -16.25 3.47
C ASP A 139 -0.44 -15.79 3.81
N LEU A 140 -1.46 -16.58 3.45
CA LEU A 140 -2.86 -16.28 3.80
C LEU A 140 -3.07 -16.23 5.32
N ALA A 141 -2.52 -17.19 6.07
CA ALA A 141 -2.64 -17.24 7.52
C ALA A 141 -1.91 -16.06 8.20
N ASP A 142 -0.73 -15.71 7.73
CA ASP A 142 0.06 -14.61 8.26
C ASP A 142 -0.59 -13.24 7.97
N ASN A 143 -1.14 -13.07 6.77
CA ASN A 143 -1.91 -11.88 6.41
C ASN A 143 -3.17 -11.74 7.29
N ALA A 144 -3.89 -12.84 7.54
CA ALA A 144 -5.04 -12.82 8.44
C ALA A 144 -4.64 -12.42 9.88
N ARG A 145 -3.52 -12.96 10.41
CA ARG A 145 -3.00 -12.58 11.74
C ARG A 145 -2.56 -11.12 11.79
N ALA A 146 -1.86 -10.64 10.77
CA ALA A 146 -1.40 -9.25 10.69
C ALA A 146 -2.58 -8.27 10.61
N PHE A 147 -3.60 -8.60 9.81
CA PHE A 147 -4.85 -7.85 9.74
C PHE A 147 -5.54 -7.77 11.11
N MET A 148 -5.76 -8.91 11.79
CA MET A 148 -6.34 -8.92 13.14
C MET A 148 -5.53 -8.07 14.13
N GLY A 149 -4.20 -8.13 14.05
CA GLY A 149 -3.31 -7.29 14.85
C GLY A 149 -3.41 -5.79 14.53
N SER A 150 -3.61 -5.42 13.26
CA SER A 150 -3.81 -4.02 12.87
C SER A 150 -5.15 -3.45 13.36
N LEU A 151 -6.22 -4.25 13.34
CA LEU A 151 -7.53 -3.82 13.85
C LEU A 151 -7.48 -3.46 15.33
N GLN A 152 -6.82 -4.31 16.13
CA GLN A 152 -6.67 -4.07 17.57
C GLN A 152 -5.97 -2.74 17.84
N ARG A 153 -4.87 -2.46 17.13
CA ARG A 153 -4.12 -1.20 17.29
C ARG A 153 -4.92 0.02 16.86
N THR A 154 -5.68 -0.07 15.76
CA THR A 154 -6.54 1.03 15.31
C THR A 154 -7.64 1.33 16.34
N ILE A 155 -8.23 0.31 16.97
CA ILE A 155 -9.21 0.50 18.05
C ILE A 155 -8.57 1.18 19.27
N ASP A 156 -7.32 0.83 19.60
CA ASP A 156 -6.61 1.36 20.77
C ASP A 156 -6.08 2.80 20.57
N LEU A 157 -6.02 3.31 19.33
CA LEU A 157 -5.34 4.55 18.96
C LEU A 157 -6.24 5.80 18.85
N HIS A 158 -7.51 5.75 19.26
CA HIS A 158 -8.47 6.78 18.83
C HIS A 158 -9.09 7.66 19.92
N ASP A 159 -8.57 8.89 19.98
CA ASP A 159 -9.26 10.17 20.30
C ASP A 159 -9.87 10.79 18.99
N ILE A 160 -10.46 9.98 18.08
CA ILE A 160 -11.07 10.51 16.85
C ILE A 160 -12.50 11.01 17.12
N GLU A 161 -12.90 12.07 16.43
CA GLU A 161 -14.30 12.38 16.12
C GLU A 161 -15.11 11.12 15.73
N VAL A 162 -16.27 10.96 16.38
CA VAL A 162 -17.12 9.77 16.33
C VAL A 162 -17.56 9.43 14.90
N GLU A 163 -17.79 10.44 14.07
CA GLU A 163 -18.25 10.32 12.69
C GLU A 163 -17.22 9.62 11.80
N ALA A 164 -15.94 9.98 11.94
CA ALA A 164 -14.84 9.35 11.19
C ALA A 164 -14.62 7.90 11.63
N PHE A 165 -14.79 7.61 12.92
CA PHE A 165 -14.73 6.24 13.45
C PHE A 165 -15.87 5.36 12.88
N LEU A 166 -17.10 5.88 12.83
CA LEU A 166 -18.25 5.16 12.27
C LEU A 166 -18.06 4.86 10.77
N ALA A 167 -17.60 5.85 9.99
CA ALA A 167 -17.33 5.66 8.57
C ALA A 167 -16.22 4.62 8.31
N TYR A 168 -15.19 4.58 9.16
CA TYR A 168 -14.16 3.55 9.12
C TYR A 168 -14.74 2.16 9.42
N LYS A 169 -15.56 2.03 10.47
CA LYS A 169 -16.21 0.77 10.86
C LYS A 169 -17.09 0.22 9.73
N ASP A 170 -17.87 1.06 9.06
CA ASP A 170 -18.75 0.62 7.98
C ASP A 170 -17.96 0.08 6.77
N ARG A 171 -16.86 0.75 6.39
CA ARG A 171 -15.96 0.25 5.33
C ARG A 171 -15.31 -1.06 5.72
N LEU A 172 -14.90 -1.19 6.98
CA LEU A 172 -14.31 -2.40 7.51
C LEU A 172 -15.30 -3.58 7.48
N ILE A 173 -16.55 -3.36 7.90
CA ILE A 173 -17.60 -4.38 7.87
C ILE A 173 -17.85 -4.85 6.43
N GLN A 174 -18.03 -3.93 5.49
CA GLN A 174 -18.24 -4.27 4.07
C GLN A 174 -17.06 -5.07 3.51
N TYR A 175 -15.84 -4.70 3.88
CA TYR A 175 -14.64 -5.42 3.48
C TYR A 175 -14.64 -6.86 4.03
N LEU A 176 -14.94 -7.02 5.33
CA LEU A 176 -15.00 -8.31 6.00
C LEU A 176 -16.09 -9.21 5.42
N GLU A 177 -17.28 -8.67 5.16
CA GLU A 177 -18.40 -9.40 4.57
C GLU A 177 -18.03 -9.95 3.19
N ARG A 178 -17.40 -9.12 2.35
CA ARG A 178 -16.89 -9.57 1.04
C ARG A 178 -15.87 -10.68 1.18
N PHE A 179 -14.88 -10.51 2.07
CA PHE A 179 -13.86 -11.54 2.27
C PHE A 179 -14.44 -12.85 2.81
N ILE A 180 -15.36 -12.79 3.78
CA ILE A 180 -16.03 -13.98 4.33
C ILE A 180 -16.80 -14.70 3.23
N GLN A 181 -17.47 -13.96 2.35
CA GLN A 181 -18.18 -14.56 1.22
C GLN A 181 -17.21 -15.28 0.27
N ASP A 182 -16.09 -14.65 -0.09
CA ASP A 182 -15.05 -15.26 -0.91
C ASP A 182 -14.44 -16.49 -0.21
N LEU A 183 -14.20 -16.42 1.09
CA LEU A 183 -13.68 -17.52 1.90
C LEU A 183 -14.63 -18.71 1.96
N ILE A 184 -15.94 -18.48 2.14
CA ILE A 184 -16.94 -19.55 2.14
C ILE A 184 -16.98 -20.23 0.77
N THR A 185 -17.06 -19.44 -0.31
CA THR A 185 -17.17 -19.96 -1.67
C THR A 185 -15.89 -20.68 -2.12
N LEU A 186 -14.74 -20.05 -1.96
CA LEU A 186 -13.46 -20.63 -2.39
C LEU A 186 -12.97 -21.70 -1.41
N GLY A 187 -13.25 -21.57 -0.12
CA GLY A 187 -12.92 -22.58 0.89
C GLY A 187 -13.63 -23.91 0.64
N GLY A 188 -14.92 -23.88 0.30
CA GLY A 188 -15.64 -25.09 -0.11
C GLY A 188 -15.01 -25.76 -1.35
N ARG A 189 -14.59 -24.95 -2.33
CA ARG A 189 -13.89 -25.46 -3.52
C ARG A 189 -12.51 -26.03 -3.21
N ILE A 190 -11.75 -25.36 -2.34
CA ILE A 190 -10.44 -25.82 -1.89
C ILE A 190 -10.57 -27.17 -1.19
N ALA A 191 -11.55 -27.33 -0.30
CA ALA A 191 -11.80 -28.59 0.39
C ALA A 191 -12.10 -29.74 -0.59
N LEU A 192 -12.92 -29.49 -1.62
CA LEU A 192 -13.18 -30.49 -2.68
C LEU A 192 -11.90 -30.89 -3.43
N LEU A 193 -11.09 -29.92 -3.86
CA LEU A 193 -9.86 -30.20 -4.59
C LEU A 193 -8.82 -30.96 -3.75
N ILE A 194 -8.77 -30.70 -2.44
CA ILE A 194 -7.93 -31.46 -1.51
C ILE A 194 -8.42 -32.91 -1.41
N GLY A 195 -9.73 -33.12 -1.26
CA GLY A 195 -10.31 -34.47 -1.24
C GLY A 195 -10.02 -35.25 -2.53
N GLU A 196 -10.14 -34.61 -3.69
CA GLU A 196 -9.78 -35.22 -4.99
C GLU A 196 -8.29 -35.60 -5.08
N LEU A 197 -7.39 -34.82 -4.45
CA LEU A 197 -5.96 -35.15 -4.38
C LEU A 197 -5.70 -36.32 -3.45
N GLU A 198 -6.37 -36.38 -2.30
CA GLU A 198 -6.24 -37.49 -1.34
C GLU A 198 -6.70 -38.82 -1.94
N GLU A 199 -7.80 -38.83 -2.70
CA GLU A 199 -8.30 -40.02 -3.40
C GLU A 199 -7.34 -40.55 -4.47
N ARG A 200 -6.51 -39.67 -5.07
CA ARG A 200 -5.54 -40.04 -6.12
C ARG A 200 -4.15 -40.37 -5.59
N GLY A 201 -3.81 -39.85 -4.41
CA GLY A 201 -2.52 -40.08 -3.76
C GLY A 201 -2.48 -41.33 -2.86
N ALA A 202 -3.63 -41.98 -2.62
CA ALA A 202 -3.78 -43.24 -1.89
C ALA A 202 -3.66 -44.45 -2.82
#